data_AF-A0A482UK57-F1
#
_entry.id   AF-A0A482UK57-F1
#
_cell.length_a   1.000
_cell.length_b   1.000
_cell.length_c   1.000
_cell.angle_alpha   90.00
_cell.angle_beta   90.00
_cell.angle_gamma   90.00
#
_symmetry.space_group_name_H-M   'P 1'
#
loop_
_entity.id
_entity.type
_entity.pdbx_description
1 polymer ?
#
loop_
_entity_poly.entity_id
_entity_poly.type
_entity_poly.pdbx_seq_one_letter_code
_entity_poly.pdbx_strand_id
1 'polypeptide(L)'
;MYRMFACIGCCVRLRSHLIACIPGSFQPVARNVIIVSAKSIRMKAIFLTCVLLFLGQAMACTDFYMNFTDHRLSARTVDLGLTSNWTITAWPRAKRAVDILANKIAGWSAPLATIGFTANWFGDDVYGFPSLFGDALNEKGVSCSLQSLVGTQYEDRADDKLNIFAGLFCHFVASNYGDVMTLKKDLDNIRIWGPDVLAQHFAVRDVQGNSLIIECMGGRKRVYLDTNDGVTGYGIMTNEPTFDWHLENIAHYTWKRTLSRQAIATPGNFYPEERFLRVHMIKAGMQSEGMFSNVSYQTAVSLTAQV
;
A
#
# COMPACT_ATOMS: atom_id res chain seq x y z
N MET A 1 -24.74 24.18 35.44
CA MET A 1 -24.41 23.84 36.84
C MET A 1 -24.63 22.35 37.06
N TYR A 2 -23.81 21.70 37.89
CA TYR A 2 -23.93 20.27 38.22
C TYR A 2 -25.22 19.97 39.03
N ARG A 3 -25.88 18.83 38.77
CA ARG A 3 -25.84 17.63 39.67
C ARG A 3 -26.72 16.47 39.16
N MET A 4 -26.24 15.25 39.37
CA MET A 4 -26.96 13.97 39.21
C MET A 4 -27.92 13.70 40.38
N PHE A 5 -28.96 12.89 40.12
CA PHE A 5 -29.51 11.94 41.09
C PHE A 5 -30.05 10.68 40.36
N ALA A 6 -29.55 9.50 40.78
CA ALA A 6 -30.26 8.23 41.05
C ALA A 6 -31.18 7.58 39.95
N CYS A 7 -31.51 6.28 39.94
CA CYS A 7 -31.23 5.15 40.84
C CYS A 7 -31.53 3.80 40.13
N ILE A 8 -31.20 2.66 40.77
CA ILE A 8 -31.73 1.29 40.52
C ILE A 8 -31.31 0.63 39.17
N GLY A 9 -30.93 -0.65 39.06
CA GLY A 9 -30.77 -1.73 40.06
C GLY A 9 -31.50 -3.01 39.66
N CYS A 10 -30.77 -4.09 39.33
CA CYS A 10 -31.34 -5.45 39.30
C CYS A 10 -30.26 -6.53 39.49
N CYS A 11 -30.41 -7.36 40.53
CA CYS A 11 -29.62 -8.57 40.75
C CYS A 11 -30.53 -9.79 40.58
N VAL A 12 -30.13 -10.76 39.75
CA VAL A 12 -30.77 -12.08 39.70
C VAL A 12 -29.94 -13.07 40.53
N ARG A 13 -30.64 -13.96 41.24
CA ARG A 13 -30.14 -14.79 42.35
C ARG A 13 -30.41 -16.25 42.04
N LEU A 14 -29.43 -17.14 42.20
CA LEU A 14 -29.62 -18.59 42.07
C LEU A 14 -29.05 -19.38 43.26
N ARG A 15 -29.78 -20.46 43.59
CA ARG A 15 -29.57 -21.49 44.63
C ARG A 15 -29.34 -22.83 43.90
N SER A 16 -28.76 -23.89 44.47
CA SER A 16 -27.93 -24.11 45.68
C SER A 16 -27.47 -25.60 45.65
N HIS A 17 -26.64 -26.07 46.61
CA HIS A 17 -26.83 -27.31 47.40
C HIS A 17 -25.56 -27.69 48.20
N LEU A 18 -25.71 -28.57 49.21
CA LEU A 18 -24.70 -28.96 50.21
C LEU A 18 -24.06 -30.33 49.90
N ILE A 19 -22.81 -30.56 50.36
CA ILE A 19 -22.28 -31.86 50.88
C ILE A 19 -21.27 -31.56 52.04
N ALA A 20 -21.07 -32.49 52.99
CA ALA A 20 -20.18 -32.44 54.17
C ALA A 20 -19.48 -33.81 54.39
N CYS A 21 -18.52 -34.08 55.30
CA CYS A 21 -17.97 -33.32 56.46
C CYS A 21 -16.52 -32.81 56.18
N ILE A 22 -15.44 -32.92 56.99
CA ILE A 22 -15.00 -33.65 58.21
C ILE A 22 -14.26 -32.64 59.12
N PRO A 23 -14.31 -32.73 60.47
CA PRO A 23 -13.61 -31.80 61.36
C PRO A 23 -12.11 -32.13 61.53
N GLY A 24 -11.26 -31.12 61.44
CA GLY A 24 -9.82 -31.20 61.74
C GLY A 24 -9.32 -29.91 62.39
N SER A 25 -8.90 -29.99 63.64
CA SER A 25 -8.53 -28.83 64.48
C SER A 25 -7.09 -28.37 64.24
N PHE A 26 -6.87 -27.12 63.84
CA PHE A 26 -5.63 -26.38 64.14
C PHE A 26 -5.89 -24.88 64.27
N GLN A 27 -5.29 -24.27 65.30
CA GLN A 27 -5.32 -22.81 65.56
C GLN A 27 -4.27 -22.05 64.72
N PRO A 28 -4.39 -20.71 64.59
CA PRO A 28 -3.82 -20.00 63.45
C PRO A 28 -2.36 -19.56 63.64
N VAL A 29 -1.59 -19.60 62.55
CA VAL A 29 -0.35 -18.83 62.41
C VAL A 29 -0.65 -17.60 61.56
N ALA A 30 -0.51 -16.41 62.15
CA ALA A 30 -0.76 -15.16 61.45
C ALA A 30 0.26 -14.95 60.31
N ARG A 31 -0.24 -14.75 59.09
CA ARG A 31 0.50 -14.10 58.00
C ARG A 31 -0.39 -13.04 57.37
N ASN A 32 0.11 -11.80 57.36
CA ASN A 32 -0.55 -10.67 56.73
C ASN A 32 -0.54 -10.86 55.20
N VAL A 33 -1.61 -11.43 54.65
CA VAL A 33 -1.84 -11.46 53.20
C VAL A 33 -2.54 -10.16 52.80
N ILE A 34 -1.79 -9.24 52.20
CA ILE A 34 -2.36 -8.09 51.50
C ILE A 34 -3.04 -8.63 50.23
N ILE A 35 -4.35 -8.83 50.29
CA ILE A 35 -5.14 -9.23 49.12
C ILE A 35 -5.31 -8.02 48.19
N VAL A 36 -4.32 -7.80 47.32
CA VAL A 36 -4.47 -6.87 46.20
C VAL A 36 -5.47 -7.47 45.22
N SER A 37 -6.61 -6.79 45.03
CA SER A 37 -7.70 -7.29 44.18
C SER A 37 -7.28 -7.46 42.72
N ALA A 38 -7.06 -8.72 42.30
CA ALA A 38 -6.63 -9.08 40.95
C ALA A 38 -7.64 -8.73 39.83
N LYS A 39 -8.85 -8.25 40.17
CA LYS A 39 -9.86 -7.83 39.19
C LYS A 39 -9.44 -6.59 38.36
N SER A 40 -8.64 -5.68 38.91
CA SER A 40 -8.26 -4.46 38.18
C SER A 40 -7.17 -4.68 37.12
N ILE A 41 -6.31 -5.70 37.32
CA ILE A 41 -5.15 -5.95 36.44
C ILE A 41 -5.59 -6.62 35.13
N ARG A 42 -6.47 -7.64 35.19
CA ARG A 42 -7.00 -8.30 33.97
C ARG A 42 -7.74 -7.34 33.05
N MET A 43 -8.48 -6.38 33.61
CA MET A 43 -9.29 -5.44 32.84
C MET A 43 -8.43 -4.38 32.12
N LYS A 44 -7.32 -3.94 32.74
CA LYS A 44 -6.32 -3.06 32.10
C LYS A 44 -5.54 -3.76 30.99
N ALA A 45 -5.19 -5.04 31.18
CA ALA A 45 -4.50 -5.82 30.16
C ALA A 45 -5.35 -5.96 28.89
N ILE A 46 -6.62 -6.34 29.02
CA ILE A 46 -7.56 -6.47 27.89
C ILE A 46 -7.71 -5.12 27.17
N PHE A 47 -7.84 -4.01 27.89
CA PHE A 47 -7.97 -2.68 27.27
C PHE A 47 -6.70 -2.29 26.48
N LEU A 48 -5.51 -2.59 27.00
CA LEU A 48 -4.24 -2.29 26.31
C LEU A 48 -4.04 -3.18 25.07
N THR A 49 -4.44 -4.46 25.12
CA THR A 49 -4.43 -5.36 23.95
C THR A 49 -5.45 -4.91 22.89
N CYS A 50 -6.64 -4.45 23.28
CA CYS A 50 -7.62 -3.92 22.34
C CYS A 50 -7.15 -2.62 21.66
N VAL A 51 -6.45 -1.72 22.37
CA VAL A 51 -5.91 -0.49 21.76
C VAL A 51 -4.82 -0.79 20.73
N LEU A 52 -4.00 -1.84 20.93
CA LEU A 52 -3.00 -2.26 19.96
C LEU A 52 -3.60 -2.87 18.67
N LEU A 53 -4.85 -3.34 18.69
CA LEU A 53 -5.54 -3.89 17.53
C LEU A 53 -6.12 -2.82 16.57
N PHE A 54 -6.04 -1.53 16.92
CA PHE A 54 -6.57 -0.42 16.09
C PHE A 54 -5.51 0.35 15.29
N LEU A 55 -4.25 -0.10 15.29
CA LEU A 55 -3.15 0.57 14.55
C LEU A 55 -2.84 -0.06 13.17
N GLY A 56 -3.70 -0.96 12.69
CA GLY A 56 -3.68 -1.44 11.31
C GLY A 56 -4.23 -0.41 10.32
N GLN A 57 -3.50 0.70 10.13
CA GLN A 57 -3.76 1.62 9.01
C GLN A 57 -3.27 0.95 7.71
N ALA A 58 -4.09 0.05 7.15
CA ALA A 58 -3.80 -0.61 5.89
C ALA A 58 -3.84 0.42 4.76
N MET A 59 -2.65 0.85 4.32
CA MET A 59 -2.47 1.73 3.17
C MET A 59 -2.76 0.90 1.92
N ALA A 60 -3.91 1.14 1.28
CA ALA A 60 -4.52 0.19 0.36
C ALA A 60 -4.46 0.59 -1.12
N CYS A 61 -3.46 1.40 -1.50
CA CYS A 61 -3.30 1.93 -2.84
C CYS A 61 -3.28 0.82 -3.91
N THR A 62 -3.93 1.08 -5.03
CA THR A 62 -4.08 0.12 -6.15
C THR A 62 -3.77 0.83 -7.46
N ASP A 63 -2.76 0.38 -8.20
CA ASP A 63 -2.37 0.89 -9.52
C ASP A 63 -2.90 -0.02 -10.64
N PHE A 64 -3.27 0.60 -11.75
CA PHE A 64 -3.91 -0.03 -12.89
C PHE A 64 -3.36 0.56 -14.20
N TYR A 65 -3.01 -0.32 -15.14
CA TYR A 65 -2.61 0.03 -16.49
C TYR A 65 -3.44 -0.65 -17.56
N MET A 66 -3.95 0.13 -18.50
CA MET A 66 -4.74 -0.36 -19.64
C MET A 66 -4.08 0.05 -20.95
N ASN A 67 -3.72 -0.97 -21.75
CA ASN A 67 -3.06 -0.83 -23.05
C ASN A 67 -3.73 -1.62 -24.19
N PHE A 68 -4.87 -2.28 -23.95
CA PHE A 68 -5.63 -3.08 -24.94
C PHE A 68 -6.55 -2.24 -25.83
N THR A 69 -6.20 -0.97 -26.07
CA THR A 69 -7.03 0.04 -26.74
C THR A 69 -6.13 0.95 -27.59
N ASP A 70 -6.67 1.87 -28.38
CA ASP A 70 -5.85 2.90 -29.06
C ASP A 70 -5.23 3.91 -28.08
N HIS A 71 -5.75 4.00 -26.86
CA HIS A 71 -5.24 4.81 -25.78
C HIS A 71 -4.43 4.00 -24.76
N ARG A 72 -3.69 4.71 -23.91
CA ARG A 72 -3.02 4.17 -22.72
C ARG A 72 -3.56 4.91 -21.50
N LEU A 73 -3.97 4.16 -20.48
CA LEU A 73 -4.44 4.73 -19.21
C LEU A 73 -3.61 4.14 -18.08
N SER A 74 -2.92 5.00 -17.33
CA SER A 74 -2.36 4.69 -16.01
C SER A 74 -3.24 5.38 -14.97
N ALA A 75 -3.72 4.64 -13.98
CA ALA A 75 -4.60 5.16 -12.94
C ALA A 75 -4.29 4.48 -11.60
N ARG A 76 -4.48 5.20 -10.49
CA ARG A 76 -4.38 4.61 -9.16
C ARG A 76 -5.38 5.15 -8.16
N THR A 77 -5.58 4.41 -7.08
CA THR A 77 -6.24 4.89 -5.85
C THR A 77 -5.21 5.42 -4.83
N VAL A 78 -5.70 6.20 -3.86
CA VAL A 78 -4.90 6.88 -2.83
C VAL A 78 -5.51 6.59 -1.46
N ASP A 79 -5.25 5.39 -0.93
CA ASP A 79 -5.97 4.86 0.22
C ASP A 79 -5.13 5.00 1.48
N LEU A 80 -5.32 6.12 2.18
CA LEU A 80 -4.49 6.56 3.30
C LEU A 80 -5.29 6.57 4.61
N GLY A 81 -4.62 6.25 5.71
CA GLY A 81 -5.18 6.45 7.06
C GLY A 81 -5.32 7.90 7.50
N LEU A 82 -4.76 8.86 6.75
CA LEU A 82 -4.67 10.28 7.11
C LEU A 82 -4.96 11.17 5.90
N THR A 83 -5.76 12.22 6.10
CA THR A 83 -6.04 13.23 5.08
C THR A 83 -4.80 14.07 4.79
N SER A 84 -4.38 14.13 3.52
CA SER A 84 -3.29 14.99 3.06
C SER A 84 -3.82 16.07 2.12
N ASN A 85 -3.21 17.26 2.15
CA ASN A 85 -3.54 18.35 1.22
C ASN A 85 -2.93 18.08 -0.16
N TRP A 86 -3.60 17.24 -0.94
CA TRP A 86 -3.19 16.91 -2.30
C TRP A 86 -3.39 18.09 -3.25
N THR A 87 -2.34 18.44 -4.00
CA THR A 87 -2.34 19.48 -5.02
C THR A 87 -1.91 18.90 -6.36
N ILE A 88 -2.60 19.27 -7.45
CA ILE A 88 -2.11 19.03 -8.81
C ILE A 88 -1.08 20.11 -9.11
N THR A 89 0.17 19.72 -9.28
CA THR A 89 1.28 20.63 -9.54
C THR A 89 1.83 20.39 -10.94
N ALA A 90 2.16 21.47 -11.65
CA ALA A 90 2.80 21.41 -12.96
C ALA A 90 4.19 22.07 -12.91
N TRP A 91 5.18 21.41 -13.49
CA TRP A 91 6.55 21.89 -13.63
C TRP A 91 6.86 22.10 -15.11
N PRO A 92 7.23 23.32 -15.54
CA PRO A 92 7.73 23.54 -16.89
C PRO A 92 9.13 22.89 -17.04
N ARG A 93 9.56 22.71 -18.30
CA ARG A 93 10.95 22.34 -18.60
C ARG A 93 11.92 23.31 -17.94
N ALA A 94 12.92 22.79 -17.23
CA ALA A 94 13.91 23.60 -16.52
C ALA A 94 15.32 23.04 -16.68
N LYS A 95 16.32 23.93 -16.79
CA LYS A 95 17.74 23.54 -16.80
C LYS A 95 18.19 22.86 -15.50
N ARG A 96 17.44 23.05 -14.42
CA ARG A 96 17.61 22.39 -13.12
C ARG A 96 16.25 22.30 -12.42
N ALA A 97 15.87 21.12 -11.98
CA ALA A 97 14.80 20.93 -11.02
C ALA A 97 15.22 21.56 -9.69
N VAL A 98 14.40 22.49 -9.21
CA VAL A 98 14.46 23.00 -7.84
C VAL A 98 13.32 22.36 -7.06
N ASP A 99 13.59 22.02 -5.80
CA ASP A 99 12.51 21.76 -4.87
C ASP A 99 11.73 23.07 -4.68
N ILE A 100 10.41 23.01 -4.70
CA ILE A 100 9.51 24.14 -4.44
C ILE A 100 9.85 24.80 -3.09
N LEU A 101 10.41 24.00 -2.16
CA LEU A 101 10.65 24.38 -0.77
C LEU A 101 12.17 24.53 -0.48
N ALA A 102 12.98 24.68 -1.54
CA ALA A 102 14.41 25.01 -1.51
C ALA A 102 15.35 23.97 -0.86
N ASN A 103 14.89 22.73 -0.65
CA ASN A 103 15.67 21.65 -0.09
C ASN A 103 16.80 21.20 -1.04
N LYS A 104 17.97 20.85 -0.48
CA LYS A 104 19.15 20.39 -1.25
C LYS A 104 19.04 18.98 -1.84
N ILE A 105 17.87 18.35 -1.72
CA ILE A 105 17.62 16.96 -2.15
C ILE A 105 17.27 16.91 -3.66
N ALA A 106 16.75 18.00 -4.23
CA ALA A 106 16.56 18.16 -5.67
C ALA A 106 17.78 18.82 -6.36
N GLY A 107 18.06 18.43 -7.61
CA GLY A 107 19.13 19.08 -8.38
C GLY A 107 19.49 18.55 -9.76
N TRP A 108 18.71 17.63 -10.34
CA TRP A 108 18.88 17.15 -11.71
C TRP A 108 18.43 18.18 -12.76
N SER A 109 18.77 17.97 -14.03
CA SER A 109 18.15 18.70 -15.15
C SER A 109 16.73 18.20 -15.39
N ALA A 110 15.76 19.06 -15.72
CA ALA A 110 14.37 18.68 -15.99
C ALA A 110 13.98 19.04 -17.44
N PRO A 111 14.48 18.30 -18.44
CA PRO A 111 14.23 18.60 -19.85
C PRO A 111 12.77 18.44 -20.30
N LEU A 112 11.93 17.72 -19.53
CA LEU A 112 10.53 17.44 -19.87
C LEU A 112 9.55 18.14 -18.91
N ALA A 113 8.53 18.79 -19.48
CA ALA A 113 7.43 19.35 -18.71
C ALA A 113 6.61 18.21 -18.08
N THR A 114 6.26 18.37 -16.81
CA THR A 114 5.67 17.33 -15.97
C THR A 114 4.47 17.89 -15.22
N ILE A 115 3.43 17.07 -15.01
CA ILE A 115 2.32 17.31 -14.10
C ILE A 115 2.25 16.16 -13.09
N GLY A 116 1.80 16.40 -11.87
CA GLY A 116 1.76 15.36 -10.85
C GLY A 116 0.95 15.73 -9.61
N PHE A 117 0.71 14.74 -8.76
CA PHE A 117 0.07 14.93 -7.47
C PHE A 117 1.14 15.08 -6.37
N THR A 118 1.09 16.19 -5.63
CA THR A 118 1.96 16.47 -4.49
C THR A 118 1.16 16.57 -3.21
N ALA A 119 1.77 16.21 -2.08
CA ALA A 119 1.18 16.39 -0.76
C ALA A 119 2.23 16.68 0.31
N ASN A 120 1.89 17.59 1.22
CA ASN A 120 2.66 17.90 2.43
C ASN A 120 2.44 16.80 3.49
N TRP A 121 2.86 15.58 3.17
CA TRP A 121 2.50 14.37 3.92
C TRP A 121 3.49 14.06 5.03
N PHE A 122 4.74 13.73 4.68
CA PHE A 122 5.80 13.71 5.67
C PHE A 122 6.21 15.16 5.93
N GLY A 123 6.11 15.58 7.19
CA GLY A 123 6.76 16.77 7.74
C GLY A 123 7.86 16.29 8.67
N ASP A 124 9.10 16.36 8.21
CA ASP A 124 10.29 16.04 9.01
C ASP A 124 11.31 17.17 8.86
N ASP A 125 11.68 17.79 9.97
CA ASP A 125 12.68 18.87 10.03
C ASP A 125 14.10 18.36 9.71
N VAL A 126 14.36 17.06 9.85
CA VAL A 126 15.67 16.43 9.58
C VAL A 126 15.97 16.33 8.09
N TYR A 127 14.96 15.97 7.30
CA TYR A 127 15.10 15.83 5.84
C TYR A 127 14.45 16.99 5.06
N GLY A 128 13.70 17.86 5.74
CA GLY A 128 12.99 18.97 5.10
C GLY A 128 11.97 18.47 4.09
N PHE A 129 11.01 17.63 4.51
CA PHE A 129 9.87 17.28 3.65
C PHE A 129 8.71 18.25 3.92
N PRO A 130 8.30 19.03 2.91
CA PRO A 130 6.93 19.51 2.87
C PRO A 130 6.23 19.21 1.53
N SER A 131 6.78 18.33 0.68
CA SER A 131 6.07 17.79 -0.49
C SER A 131 6.62 16.42 -0.89
N LEU A 132 5.85 15.35 -0.61
CA LEU A 132 6.03 14.05 -1.26
C LEU A 132 5.29 14.05 -2.60
N PHE A 133 5.87 13.40 -3.60
CA PHE A 133 5.33 13.30 -4.95
C PHE A 133 4.64 11.94 -5.09
N GLY A 134 3.30 11.93 -5.11
CA GLY A 134 2.52 10.70 -5.23
C GLY A 134 2.50 10.14 -6.65
N ASP A 135 2.45 11.01 -7.66
CA ASP A 135 2.51 10.62 -9.07
C ASP A 135 3.15 11.71 -9.91
N ALA A 136 3.62 11.33 -11.09
CA ALA A 136 3.98 12.25 -12.16
C ALA A 136 3.65 11.68 -13.55
N LEU A 137 3.34 12.56 -14.50
CA LEU A 137 3.13 12.31 -15.92
C LEU A 137 3.82 13.42 -16.72
N ASN A 138 4.53 13.08 -17.78
CA ASN A 138 5.21 14.07 -18.63
C ASN A 138 4.59 14.24 -20.02
N GLU A 139 5.06 15.27 -20.73
CA GLU A 139 4.68 15.59 -22.11
C GLU A 139 5.08 14.53 -23.18
N LYS A 140 5.81 13.48 -22.79
CA LYS A 140 6.10 12.30 -23.62
C LYS A 140 5.19 11.11 -23.33
N GLY A 141 4.34 11.22 -22.30
CA GLY A 141 3.43 10.16 -21.86
C GLY A 141 4.11 9.08 -21.03
N VAL A 142 5.26 9.36 -20.40
CA VAL A 142 5.77 8.53 -19.30
C VAL A 142 5.09 8.96 -18.01
N SER A 143 4.45 8.01 -17.34
CA SER A 143 3.89 8.15 -16.00
C SER A 143 4.71 7.37 -14.97
N CYS A 144 4.71 7.84 -13.73
CA CYS A 144 5.20 7.12 -12.56
C CYS A 144 4.22 7.31 -11.40
N SER A 145 3.82 6.22 -10.76
CA SER A 145 2.99 6.21 -9.56
C SER A 145 3.74 5.60 -8.37
N LEU A 146 3.49 6.15 -7.19
CA LEU A 146 4.10 5.76 -5.92
C LEU A 146 3.04 5.08 -5.03
N GLN A 147 3.35 3.89 -4.53
CA GLN A 147 2.49 3.17 -3.59
C GLN A 147 3.31 2.62 -2.42
N SER A 148 2.61 2.24 -1.34
CA SER A 148 3.28 1.73 -0.16
C SER A 148 3.73 0.29 -0.31
N LEU A 149 4.89 -0.05 0.23
CA LEU A 149 5.38 -1.41 0.36
C LEU A 149 6.01 -1.54 1.75
N VAL A 150 5.26 -2.09 2.70
CA VAL A 150 5.78 -2.27 4.06
C VAL A 150 6.90 -3.31 4.04
N GLY A 151 8.08 -2.95 4.57
CA GLY A 151 9.29 -3.77 4.51
C GLY A 151 10.28 -3.39 3.40
N THR A 152 10.01 -2.33 2.63
CA THR A 152 11.03 -1.68 1.78
C THR A 152 12.30 -1.37 2.58
N GLN A 153 13.45 -1.64 1.97
CA GLN A 153 14.78 -1.31 2.47
C GLN A 153 15.58 -0.68 1.32
N TYR A 154 15.81 0.63 1.40
CA TYR A 154 16.38 1.42 0.31
C TYR A 154 17.86 1.14 0.05
N GLU A 155 18.34 1.51 -1.15
CA GLU A 155 19.77 1.41 -1.46
C GLU A 155 20.58 2.47 -0.69
N ASP A 156 21.77 2.08 -0.24
CA ASP A 156 22.78 3.04 0.20
C ASP A 156 23.18 3.99 -0.95
N ARG A 157 23.60 5.20 -0.57
CA ARG A 157 24.18 6.15 -1.51
C ARG A 157 25.55 5.68 -1.98
N ALA A 158 25.90 5.99 -3.23
CA ALA A 158 27.20 5.68 -3.81
C ALA A 158 27.74 6.89 -4.61
N ASP A 159 29.03 7.19 -4.45
CA ASP A 159 29.66 8.39 -5.03
C ASP A 159 29.80 8.33 -6.56
N ASP A 160 29.85 7.13 -7.13
CA ASP A 160 29.93 6.85 -8.58
C ASP A 160 28.56 6.78 -9.27
N LYS A 161 27.46 7.07 -8.54
CA LYS A 161 26.08 6.88 -9.00
C LYS A 161 25.22 8.12 -8.80
N LEU A 162 24.16 8.23 -9.60
CA LEU A 162 23.14 9.25 -9.43
C LEU A 162 22.22 8.89 -8.26
N ASN A 163 22.36 9.60 -7.14
CA ASN A 163 21.62 9.33 -5.91
C ASN A 163 20.27 10.07 -5.91
N ILE A 164 19.18 9.36 -6.22
CA ILE A 164 17.81 9.89 -6.23
C ILE A 164 17.10 9.53 -4.94
N PHE A 165 16.54 10.53 -4.28
CA PHE A 165 15.76 10.32 -3.08
C PHE A 165 14.39 9.70 -3.42
N ALA A 166 14.00 8.65 -2.70
CA ALA A 166 12.80 7.85 -2.98
C ALA A 166 11.52 8.69 -3.13
N GLY A 167 11.24 9.60 -2.20
CA GLY A 167 10.04 10.46 -2.24
C GLY A 167 10.01 11.50 -3.37
N LEU A 168 11.09 11.62 -4.16
CA LEU A 168 11.15 12.44 -5.38
C LEU A 168 11.29 11.58 -6.65
N PHE A 169 11.35 10.25 -6.55
CA PHE A 169 11.71 9.36 -7.66
C PHE A 169 10.78 9.51 -8.87
N CYS A 170 9.46 9.55 -8.67
CA CYS A 170 8.53 9.72 -9.79
C CYS A 170 8.67 11.07 -10.52
N HIS A 171 8.97 12.16 -9.79
CA HIS A 171 9.25 13.44 -10.43
C HIS A 171 10.58 13.42 -11.19
N PHE A 172 11.63 12.82 -10.62
CA PHE A 172 12.89 12.61 -11.33
C PHE A 172 12.66 11.84 -12.64
N VAL A 173 11.95 10.71 -12.59
CA VAL A 173 11.64 9.88 -13.76
C VAL A 173 10.88 10.67 -14.82
N ALA A 174 9.74 11.26 -14.47
CA ALA A 174 8.91 12.00 -15.42
C ALA A 174 9.63 13.23 -16.00
N SER A 175 10.44 13.95 -15.21
CA SER A 175 11.16 15.12 -15.72
C SER A 175 12.34 14.81 -16.64
N ASN A 176 12.84 13.55 -16.67
CA ASN A 176 14.03 13.15 -17.44
C ASN A 176 13.77 12.17 -18.59
N TYR A 177 12.84 11.22 -18.44
CA TYR A 177 12.73 10.06 -19.34
C TYR A 177 11.55 10.18 -20.32
N GLY A 178 11.84 10.03 -21.62
CA GLY A 178 10.83 10.02 -22.68
C GLY A 178 10.24 8.64 -22.98
N ASP A 179 10.85 7.57 -22.49
CA ASP A 179 10.40 6.18 -22.62
C ASP A 179 10.91 5.34 -21.42
N VAL A 180 10.22 4.25 -21.10
CA VAL A 180 10.53 3.40 -19.94
C VAL A 180 11.76 2.50 -20.17
N MET A 181 12.08 2.16 -21.41
CA MET A 181 13.18 1.25 -21.72
C MET A 181 14.56 1.93 -21.65
N THR A 182 14.62 3.25 -21.86
CA THR A 182 15.79 4.08 -21.55
C THR A 182 15.99 4.18 -20.04
N LEU A 183 14.93 4.45 -19.26
CA LEU A 183 15.00 4.38 -17.78
C LEU A 183 15.54 3.01 -17.34
N LYS A 184 15.02 1.91 -17.87
CA LYS A 184 15.44 0.55 -17.50
C LYS A 184 16.96 0.33 -17.63
N LYS A 185 17.59 0.92 -18.65
CA LYS A 185 19.05 0.84 -18.88
C LYS A 185 19.84 1.70 -17.90
N ASP A 186 19.29 2.86 -17.55
CA ASP A 186 19.95 3.82 -16.67
C ASP A 186 19.83 3.48 -15.17
N LEU A 187 18.86 2.63 -14.78
CA LEU A 187 18.63 2.27 -13.37
C LEU A 187 19.89 1.70 -12.70
N ASP A 188 20.75 0.97 -13.40
CA ASP A 188 22.04 0.47 -12.86
C ASP A 188 23.04 1.59 -12.49
N ASN A 189 22.80 2.81 -12.97
CA ASN A 189 23.56 4.02 -12.64
C ASN A 189 22.85 4.94 -11.63
N ILE A 190 21.64 4.59 -11.21
CA ILE A 190 20.83 5.31 -10.23
C ILE A 190 20.84 4.54 -8.89
N ARG A 191 20.91 5.25 -7.76
CA ARG A 191 20.61 4.71 -6.42
C ARG A 191 19.32 5.32 -5.91
N ILE A 192 18.37 4.49 -5.51
CA ILE A 192 17.12 4.94 -4.87
C ILE A 192 17.32 4.85 -3.35
N TRP A 193 17.54 6.00 -2.71
CA TRP A 193 17.88 6.09 -1.29
C TRP A 193 16.81 6.84 -0.49
N GLY A 194 16.69 6.51 0.81
CA GLY A 194 15.77 7.17 1.73
C GLY A 194 15.65 6.39 3.04
N PRO A 195 14.99 6.93 4.08
CA PRO A 195 14.70 6.17 5.29
C PRO A 195 13.55 5.17 5.03
N ASP A 196 13.72 3.92 5.49
CA ASP A 196 12.77 2.82 5.27
C ASP A 196 11.33 3.12 5.72
N VAL A 197 11.15 4.08 6.65
CA VAL A 197 9.84 4.57 7.11
C VAL A 197 8.97 5.17 6.01
N LEU A 198 9.55 5.56 4.86
CA LEU A 198 8.77 5.95 3.69
C LEU A 198 7.95 4.78 3.12
N ALA A 199 8.50 3.57 3.19
CA ALA A 199 7.90 2.31 2.75
C ALA A 199 7.25 2.40 1.36
N GLN A 200 8.03 2.62 0.30
CA GLN A 200 7.51 2.90 -1.07
C GLN A 200 8.05 1.93 -2.13
N HIS A 201 7.20 1.60 -3.11
CA HIS A 201 7.58 1.06 -4.42
C HIS A 201 6.92 1.86 -5.55
N PHE A 202 7.37 1.65 -6.79
CA PHE A 202 7.00 2.50 -7.93
C PHE A 202 6.58 1.67 -9.14
N ALA A 203 5.52 2.11 -9.83
CA ALA A 203 5.20 1.66 -11.18
C ALA A 203 5.50 2.79 -12.18
N VAL A 204 6.27 2.50 -13.23
CA VAL A 204 6.58 3.46 -14.31
C VAL A 204 6.06 2.91 -15.62
N ARG A 205 5.30 3.69 -16.40
CA ARG A 205 4.57 3.22 -17.59
C ARG A 205 4.70 4.23 -18.75
N ASP A 206 4.77 3.78 -20.00
CA ASP A 206 4.86 4.67 -21.19
C ASP A 206 3.74 4.47 -22.23
N VAL A 207 3.81 5.24 -23.32
CA VAL A 207 2.85 5.17 -24.42
C VAL A 207 3.04 3.95 -25.33
N GLN A 208 4.24 3.38 -25.36
CA GLN A 208 4.57 2.20 -26.17
C GLN A 208 4.00 0.90 -25.57
N GLY A 209 3.61 0.90 -24.29
CA GLY A 209 3.14 -0.30 -23.59
C GLY A 209 4.17 -0.87 -22.61
N ASN A 210 5.37 -0.28 -22.52
CA ASN A 210 6.37 -0.73 -21.57
C ASN A 210 5.98 -0.26 -20.18
N SER A 211 6.23 -1.10 -19.18
CA SER A 211 6.09 -0.72 -17.80
C SER A 211 7.04 -1.49 -16.90
N LEU A 212 7.48 -0.84 -15.83
CA LEU A 212 8.37 -1.40 -14.81
C LEU A 212 7.73 -1.29 -13.43
N ILE A 213 7.92 -2.32 -12.61
CA ILE A 213 7.71 -2.25 -11.16
C ILE A 213 9.09 -2.21 -10.50
N ILE A 214 9.29 -1.28 -9.57
CA ILE A 214 10.58 -1.02 -8.92
C ILE A 214 10.42 -1.06 -7.39
N GLU A 215 11.04 -2.04 -6.76
CA GLU A 215 10.96 -2.30 -5.31
C GLU A 215 12.38 -2.27 -4.70
N CYS A 216 12.58 -1.64 -3.55
CA CYS A 216 13.88 -1.72 -2.85
C CYS A 216 13.76 -2.69 -1.67
N MET A 217 14.47 -3.82 -1.74
CA MET A 217 14.37 -4.92 -0.76
C MET A 217 15.77 -5.40 -0.39
N GLY A 218 16.08 -5.48 0.91
CA GLY A 218 17.41 -5.92 1.38
C GLY A 218 18.55 -4.98 0.97
N GLY A 219 18.28 -3.67 0.90
CA GLY A 219 19.26 -2.67 0.46
C GLY A 219 19.53 -2.67 -1.05
N ARG A 220 18.67 -3.30 -1.85
CA ARG A 220 18.85 -3.48 -3.30
C ARG A 220 17.54 -3.22 -4.05
N LYS A 221 17.61 -2.44 -5.12
CA LYS A 221 16.50 -2.34 -6.08
C LYS A 221 16.30 -3.68 -6.82
N ARG A 222 15.03 -4.05 -7.00
CA ARG A 222 14.52 -5.08 -7.90
C ARG A 222 13.71 -4.37 -8.98
N VAL A 223 13.86 -4.79 -10.22
CA VAL A 223 13.23 -4.16 -11.38
C VAL A 223 12.55 -5.24 -12.22
N TYR A 224 11.22 -5.27 -12.18
CA TYR A 224 10.40 -6.22 -12.93
C TYR A 224 9.87 -5.53 -14.19
N LEU A 225 9.74 -6.28 -15.28
CA LEU A 225 9.04 -5.83 -16.48
C LEU A 225 7.57 -6.26 -16.36
N ASP A 226 6.64 -5.34 -16.54
CA ASP A 226 5.19 -5.55 -16.41
C ASP A 226 4.49 -5.02 -17.68
N THR A 227 4.68 -5.67 -18.83
CA THR A 227 4.12 -5.22 -20.12
C THR A 227 2.60 -5.43 -20.25
N ASN A 228 1.92 -5.87 -19.18
CA ASN A 228 0.49 -6.20 -19.17
C ASN A 228 0.10 -7.21 -20.27
N ASP A 229 0.98 -8.18 -20.51
CA ASP A 229 0.84 -9.23 -21.53
C ASP A 229 0.37 -10.57 -20.97
N GLY A 230 0.22 -10.68 -19.64
CA GLY A 230 -0.15 -11.91 -18.95
C GLY A 230 1.00 -12.91 -18.77
N VAL A 231 2.23 -12.54 -19.16
CA VAL A 231 3.44 -13.38 -19.09
C VAL A 231 4.49 -12.76 -18.18
N THR A 232 4.84 -11.49 -18.42
CA THR A 232 5.78 -10.72 -17.58
C THR A 232 5.06 -10.06 -16.40
N GLY A 233 3.79 -9.70 -16.61
CA GLY A 233 2.93 -9.12 -15.60
C GLY A 233 1.53 -8.80 -16.14
N TYR A 234 0.73 -8.17 -15.28
CA TYR A 234 -0.70 -7.97 -15.47
C TYR A 234 -1.12 -6.49 -15.41
N GLY A 235 -0.18 -5.54 -15.52
CA GLY A 235 -0.46 -4.11 -15.53
C GLY A 235 -1.12 -3.62 -14.24
N ILE A 236 -0.65 -4.10 -13.09
CA ILE A 236 -1.22 -3.87 -11.76
C ILE A 236 -0.07 -3.72 -10.76
N MET A 237 -0.22 -2.82 -9.79
CA MET A 237 0.59 -2.80 -8.56
C MET A 237 -0.36 -2.57 -7.38
N THR A 238 0.00 -3.03 -6.18
CA THR A 238 -0.78 -2.73 -4.97
C THR A 238 0.13 -2.31 -3.83
N ASN A 239 0.40 -3.20 -2.88
CA ASN A 239 1.30 -2.98 -1.76
C ASN A 239 2.05 -4.30 -1.48
N GLU A 240 2.37 -4.62 -0.23
CA GLU A 240 2.94 -5.90 0.19
C GLU A 240 2.08 -7.13 -0.21
N PRO A 241 2.67 -8.33 -0.41
CA PRO A 241 4.11 -8.63 -0.47
C PRO A 241 4.78 -8.10 -1.75
N THR A 242 6.00 -8.56 -2.07
CA THR A 242 6.71 -8.16 -3.29
C THR A 242 5.99 -8.56 -4.57
N PHE A 243 6.23 -7.84 -5.66
CA PHE A 243 5.53 -8.03 -6.94
C PHE A 243 5.63 -9.46 -7.50
N ASP A 244 6.77 -10.13 -7.35
CA ASP A 244 6.96 -11.54 -7.72
C ASP A 244 5.96 -12.48 -7.02
N TRP A 245 5.68 -12.25 -5.74
CA TRP A 245 4.67 -13.00 -4.99
C TRP A 245 3.25 -12.75 -5.53
N HIS A 246 2.92 -11.54 -5.97
CA HIS A 246 1.62 -11.23 -6.58
C HIS A 246 1.43 -11.94 -7.94
N LEU A 247 2.51 -12.18 -8.70
CA LEU A 247 2.46 -13.00 -9.91
C LEU A 247 2.15 -14.47 -9.57
N GLU A 248 2.81 -15.04 -8.56
CA GLU A 248 2.53 -16.40 -8.07
C GLU A 248 1.10 -16.53 -7.53
N ASN A 249 0.55 -15.48 -6.91
CA ASN A 249 -0.84 -15.44 -6.47
C ASN A 249 -1.84 -15.55 -7.65
N ILE A 250 -1.58 -14.85 -8.78
CA ILE A 250 -2.37 -15.04 -10.01
C ILE A 250 -2.16 -16.43 -10.62
N ALA A 251 -0.94 -16.96 -10.64
CA ALA A 251 -0.68 -18.31 -11.13
C ALA A 251 -1.47 -19.37 -10.33
N HIS A 252 -1.49 -19.24 -9.00
CA HIS A 252 -2.26 -20.10 -8.10
C HIS A 252 -3.79 -19.94 -8.27
N TYR A 253 -4.28 -18.71 -8.43
CA TYR A 253 -5.69 -18.44 -8.77
C TYR A 253 -6.08 -19.08 -10.11
N THR A 254 -5.24 -18.93 -11.14
CA THR A 254 -5.46 -19.47 -12.48
C THR A 254 -5.47 -21.00 -12.47
N TRP A 255 -4.52 -21.63 -11.76
CA TRP A 255 -4.50 -23.08 -11.56
C TRP A 255 -5.80 -23.58 -10.91
N LYS A 256 -6.32 -22.89 -9.87
CA LYS A 256 -7.60 -23.27 -9.24
C LYS A 256 -8.76 -23.28 -10.24
N ARG A 257 -8.77 -22.40 -11.24
CA ARG A 257 -9.82 -22.37 -12.29
C ARG A 257 -9.78 -23.57 -13.21
N THR A 258 -8.63 -24.23 -13.37
CA THR A 258 -8.52 -25.47 -14.16
C THR A 258 -9.02 -26.73 -13.44
N LEU A 259 -9.39 -26.64 -12.16
CA LEU A 259 -9.88 -27.77 -11.38
C LEU A 259 -11.36 -28.03 -11.62
N SER A 260 -11.75 -29.31 -11.70
CA SER A 260 -13.15 -29.74 -11.93
C SER A 260 -14.14 -29.38 -10.81
N ARG A 261 -13.65 -28.85 -9.69
CA ARG A 261 -14.44 -28.32 -8.57
C ARG A 261 -13.94 -26.91 -8.25
N GLN A 262 -14.33 -25.94 -9.07
CA GLN A 262 -14.02 -24.53 -8.88
C GLN A 262 -14.74 -23.99 -7.62
N ALA A 263 -14.10 -24.13 -6.46
CA ALA A 263 -14.53 -23.55 -5.19
C ALA A 263 -13.70 -22.29 -4.87
N ILE A 264 -13.72 -21.32 -5.79
CA ILE A 264 -12.90 -20.10 -5.70
C ILE A 264 -13.77 -18.96 -5.20
N ALA A 265 -13.45 -18.43 -4.02
CA ALA A 265 -14.08 -17.21 -3.53
C ALA A 265 -13.64 -16.02 -4.41
N THR A 266 -14.60 -15.17 -4.79
CA THR A 266 -14.26 -13.87 -5.37
C THR A 266 -13.54 -13.02 -4.30
N PRO A 267 -12.34 -12.46 -4.59
CA PRO A 267 -11.62 -11.65 -3.61
C PRO A 267 -12.46 -10.42 -3.23
N GLY A 268 -12.78 -10.34 -1.94
CA GLY A 268 -13.76 -9.43 -1.35
C GLY A 268 -13.15 -8.41 -0.40
N ASN A 269 -11.97 -8.69 0.17
CA ASN A 269 -11.33 -7.90 1.22
C ASN A 269 -10.40 -6.78 0.67
N PHE A 270 -9.98 -5.87 1.56
CA PHE A 270 -9.12 -4.74 1.24
C PHE A 270 -7.62 -5.05 1.32
N TYR A 271 -7.23 -6.27 1.68
CA TYR A 271 -5.82 -6.68 1.66
C TYR A 271 -5.23 -6.62 0.24
N PRO A 272 -3.92 -6.33 0.08
CA PRO A 272 -3.35 -6.05 -1.23
C PRO A 272 -3.43 -7.22 -2.20
N GLU A 273 -3.23 -8.45 -1.73
CA GLU A 273 -3.33 -9.65 -2.55
C GLU A 273 -4.74 -9.88 -3.10
N GLU A 274 -5.78 -9.58 -2.31
CA GLU A 274 -7.16 -9.65 -2.75
C GLU A 274 -7.50 -8.50 -3.72
N ARG A 275 -6.99 -7.29 -3.50
CA ARG A 275 -7.14 -6.18 -4.46
C ARG A 275 -6.45 -6.46 -5.79
N PHE A 276 -5.23 -7.01 -5.76
CA PHE A 276 -4.46 -7.37 -6.95
C PHE A 276 -5.21 -8.41 -7.80
N LEU A 277 -5.70 -9.49 -7.17
CA LEU A 277 -6.54 -10.49 -7.84
C LEU A 277 -7.85 -9.89 -8.37
N ARG A 278 -8.52 -9.01 -7.60
CA ARG A 278 -9.78 -8.39 -8.02
C ARG A 278 -9.60 -7.50 -9.25
N VAL A 279 -8.53 -6.71 -9.29
CA VAL A 279 -8.21 -5.90 -10.47
C VAL A 279 -7.84 -6.79 -11.65
N HIS A 280 -7.08 -7.87 -11.45
CA HIS A 280 -6.81 -8.85 -12.51
C HIS A 280 -8.10 -9.44 -13.10
N MET A 281 -9.05 -9.85 -12.24
CA MET A 281 -10.37 -10.33 -12.68
C MET A 281 -11.12 -9.25 -13.48
N ILE A 282 -11.26 -8.04 -12.94
CA ILE A 282 -11.96 -6.93 -13.61
C ILE A 282 -11.33 -6.62 -14.98
N LYS A 283 -9.99 -6.60 -15.07
CA LYS A 283 -9.27 -6.37 -16.33
C LYS A 283 -9.55 -7.45 -17.37
N ALA A 284 -9.54 -8.73 -16.97
CA ALA A 284 -9.87 -9.83 -17.87
C ALA A 284 -11.31 -9.70 -18.42
N GLY A 285 -12.27 -9.28 -17.58
CA GLY A 285 -13.64 -8.99 -18.02
C GLY A 285 -13.74 -7.77 -18.95
N MET A 286 -13.02 -6.68 -18.68
CA MET A 286 -12.96 -5.52 -19.59
C MET A 286 -12.38 -5.88 -20.97
N GLN A 287 -11.44 -6.83 -21.01
CA GLN A 287 -10.84 -7.34 -22.25
C GLN A 287 -11.78 -8.27 -23.01
N SER A 288 -12.56 -9.13 -22.33
CA SER A 288 -13.50 -10.04 -23.01
C SER A 288 -14.70 -9.32 -23.62
N GLU A 289 -15.23 -8.30 -22.93
CA GLU A 289 -16.46 -7.61 -23.34
C GLU A 289 -16.24 -6.42 -24.29
N GLY A 290 -15.00 -5.94 -24.38
CA GLY A 290 -14.64 -4.70 -25.09
C GLY A 290 -15.18 -3.44 -24.39
N MET A 291 -14.39 -2.36 -24.37
CA MET A 291 -14.71 -1.14 -23.59
C MET A 291 -16.02 -0.41 -23.97
N PHE A 292 -16.66 -0.76 -25.09
CA PHE A 292 -17.81 -0.03 -25.64
C PHE A 292 -19.14 -0.80 -25.54
N SER A 293 -19.14 -1.98 -24.92
CA SER A 293 -20.38 -2.63 -24.53
C SER A 293 -20.94 -1.97 -23.27
N ASN A 294 -22.26 -1.78 -23.18
CA ASN A 294 -22.94 -1.23 -21.99
C ASN A 294 -23.02 -2.27 -20.86
N VAL A 295 -21.88 -2.83 -20.49
CA VAL A 295 -21.73 -3.86 -19.46
C VAL A 295 -21.60 -3.17 -18.11
N SER A 296 -22.58 -3.38 -17.25
CA SER A 296 -22.52 -2.86 -15.87
C SER A 296 -21.36 -3.51 -15.11
N TYR A 297 -20.82 -2.82 -14.09
CA TYR A 297 -19.82 -3.42 -13.19
C TYR A 297 -20.27 -4.78 -12.64
N GLN A 298 -21.56 -4.91 -12.30
CA GLN A 298 -22.16 -6.18 -11.86
C GLN A 298 -22.08 -7.27 -12.93
N THR A 299 -22.31 -6.93 -14.20
CA THR A 299 -22.22 -7.85 -15.34
C THR A 299 -20.76 -8.28 -15.57
N ALA A 300 -19.81 -7.35 -15.58
CA ALA A 300 -18.39 -7.67 -15.73
C ALA A 300 -17.87 -8.59 -14.60
N VAL A 301 -18.21 -8.28 -13.34
CA VAL A 301 -17.90 -9.15 -12.20
C VAL A 301 -18.56 -10.53 -12.36
N SER A 302 -19.83 -10.58 -12.76
CA SER A 302 -20.55 -11.85 -12.95
C SER A 302 -19.87 -12.74 -14.00
N LEU A 303 -19.49 -12.18 -15.15
CA LEU A 303 -18.78 -12.89 -16.21
C LEU A 303 -17.43 -13.43 -15.72
N THR A 304 -16.65 -12.64 -14.97
CA THR A 304 -15.36 -13.09 -14.43
C THR A 304 -15.50 -14.20 -13.38
N ALA A 305 -16.67 -14.32 -12.73
CA ALA A 305 -17.00 -15.31 -11.72
C ALA A 305 -17.76 -16.55 -12.26
N GLN A 306 -18.07 -16.60 -13.57
CA GLN A 306 -18.91 -17.64 -14.20
C GLN A 306 -18.14 -18.60 -15.14
N VAL A 307 -16.80 -18.59 -15.11
CA VAL A 307 -15.93 -19.42 -16.00
C VAL A 307 -14.85 -20.20 -15.25
#